data_AF-V5HJX9-F1
#
_entry.id   AF-V5HJX9-F1
#
_cell.length_a   1.000
_cell.length_b   1.000
_cell.length_c   1.000
_cell.angle_alpha   90.00
_cell.angle_beta   90.00
_cell.angle_gamma   90.00
#
_symmetry.space_group_name_H-M   'P 1'
#
loop_
_entity.id
_entity.type
_entity.pdbx_description
1 polymer ?
#
loop_
_entity_poly.entity_id
_entity_poly.type
_entity_poly.pdbx_seq_one_letter_code
_entity_poly.pdbx_strand_id
1 'polypeptide(L)'
;MATTRRTAGQNSDGKKVEEKRYSQFSRDSILLFAESYGISDVSQQALAVLTEDLNYRLRELAQNSGQFMRHSKRRKLTCEDVQRAMRWSDTEPVYG
;
A
#
# COMPACT_ATOMS: atom_id res chain seq x y z
N MET A 1 41.67 25.75 -41.92
CA MET A 1 41.32 24.48 -41.24
C MET A 1 40.75 24.82 -39.86
N ALA A 2 39.44 24.99 -39.76
CA ALA A 2 38.74 25.32 -38.51
C ALA A 2 38.25 24.03 -37.83
N THR A 3 38.76 23.74 -36.64
CA THR A 3 38.36 22.58 -35.83
C THR A 3 37.26 23.01 -34.87
N THR A 4 36.02 22.66 -35.18
CA THR A 4 34.86 22.87 -34.32
C THR A 4 34.96 21.97 -33.09
N ARG A 5 35.20 22.56 -31.91
CA ARG A 5 35.09 21.88 -30.61
C ARG A 5 33.61 21.58 -30.34
N ARG A 6 33.25 20.30 -30.35
CA ARG A 6 31.96 19.79 -29.85
C ARG A 6 31.83 20.16 -28.37
N THR A 7 30.83 20.97 -28.05
CA THR A 7 30.30 21.11 -26.69
C THR A 7 29.50 19.85 -26.37
N ALA A 8 30.05 18.99 -25.50
CA ALA A 8 29.30 17.88 -24.93
C ALA A 8 28.29 18.47 -23.94
N GLY A 9 27.03 18.57 -24.38
CA GLY A 9 25.90 18.88 -23.51
C GLY A 9 25.84 17.86 -22.38
N GLN A 10 25.80 18.37 -21.15
CA GLN A 10 25.48 17.59 -19.96
C GLN A 10 24.01 17.17 -20.08
N ASN A 11 23.76 15.97 -20.61
CA ASN A 11 22.43 15.38 -20.58
C ASN A 11 22.23 14.69 -19.22
N SER A 12 21.90 15.47 -18.19
CA SER A 12 21.38 14.92 -16.95
C SER A 12 19.87 14.69 -17.09
N ASP A 13 19.49 13.70 -17.91
CA ASP A 13 18.17 13.07 -17.81
C ASP A 13 18.16 12.26 -16.51
N GLY A 14 18.02 12.97 -15.40
CA GLY A 14 17.68 12.38 -14.12
C GLY A 14 16.35 11.68 -14.29
N LYS A 15 16.37 10.34 -14.40
CA LYS A 15 15.20 9.51 -14.15
C LYS A 15 14.67 9.94 -12.78
N LYS A 16 13.62 10.77 -12.75
CA LYS A 16 12.79 10.93 -11.55
C LYS A 16 12.32 9.52 -11.24
N VAL A 17 12.86 8.95 -10.17
CA VAL A 17 12.26 7.77 -9.55
C VAL A 17 10.83 8.22 -9.26
N GLU A 18 9.86 7.73 -10.01
CA GLU A 18 8.47 7.86 -9.61
C GLU A 18 8.40 7.16 -8.27
N GLU A 19 8.47 7.94 -7.18
CA GLU A 19 8.05 7.46 -5.88
C GLU A 19 6.62 6.98 -6.10
N LYS A 20 6.44 5.66 -6.13
CA LYS A 20 5.11 5.06 -6.08
C LYS A 20 4.53 5.51 -4.75
N ARG A 21 3.81 6.62 -4.81
CA ARG A 21 3.11 7.18 -3.66
C ARG A 21 1.89 6.29 -3.48
N TYR A 22 2.11 5.22 -2.74
CA TYR A 22 1.04 4.33 -2.37
C TYR A 22 -0.01 5.10 -1.58
N SER A 23 -1.28 4.76 -1.80
CA SER A 23 -2.38 5.27 -1.00
C SER A 23 -2.09 5.01 0.48
N GLN A 24 -2.24 6.06 1.30
CA GLN A 24 -2.10 5.97 2.75
C GLN A 24 -3.49 6.01 3.36
N PHE A 25 -3.75 5.09 4.30
CA PHE A 25 -4.94 5.13 5.13
C PHE A 25 -4.99 6.42 5.96
N SER A 26 -6.18 7.02 6.11
CA SER A 26 -6.33 8.29 6.85
C SER A 26 -6.17 8.08 8.36
N ARG A 27 -5.43 8.98 9.02
CA ARG A 27 -5.30 9.00 10.48
C ARG A 27 -6.64 9.29 11.16
N ASP A 28 -7.46 10.14 10.55
CA ASP A 28 -8.78 10.52 11.07
C ASP A 28 -9.71 9.30 11.15
N SER A 29 -9.58 8.36 10.21
CA SER A 29 -10.36 7.11 10.24
C SER A 29 -9.95 6.20 11.39
N ILE A 30 -8.67 6.19 11.77
CA ILE A 30 -8.17 5.42 12.93
C ILE A 30 -8.63 6.07 14.23
N LEU A 31 -8.61 7.40 14.30
CA LEU A 31 -9.15 8.17 15.43
C LEU A 31 -10.64 7.89 15.62
N LEU A 32 -11.44 8.00 14.56
CA LEU A 32 -12.88 7.72 14.62
C LEU A 32 -13.17 6.28 15.07
N PHE A 33 -12.34 5.32 14.62
CA PHE A 33 -12.42 3.95 15.12
C PHE A 33 -12.12 3.88 16.62
N ALA A 34 -11.04 4.51 17.10
CA ALA A 34 -10.71 4.55 18.53
C ALA A 34 -11.83 5.18 19.37
N GLU A 35 -12.41 6.28 18.91
CA GLU A 35 -13.53 6.98 19.55
C GLU A 35 -14.77 6.09 19.66
N SER A 36 -15.05 5.26 18.64
CA SER A 36 -16.15 4.29 18.68
C SER A 36 -16.00 3.22 19.78
N TYR A 37 -14.78 2.99 20.26
CA TYR A 37 -14.46 2.12 21.39
C TYR A 37 -14.28 2.89 22.71
N GLY A 38 -14.60 4.19 22.73
CA GLY A 38 -14.48 5.05 23.91
C GLY A 38 -13.05 5.53 24.20
N ILE A 39 -12.12 5.40 23.25
CA ILE A 39 -10.74 5.87 23.38
C ILE A 39 -10.62 7.22 22.67
N SER A 40 -10.61 8.31 23.43
CA SER A 40 -10.63 9.68 22.88
C SER A 40 -9.25 10.34 22.78
N ASP A 41 -8.23 9.85 23.49
CA ASP A 41 -6.91 10.47 23.54
C ASP A 41 -5.81 9.53 23.02
N VAL A 42 -5.71 9.42 21.70
CA VAL A 42 -4.67 8.63 21.03
C VAL A 42 -3.52 9.56 20.64
N SER A 43 -2.31 9.27 21.14
CA SER A 43 -1.13 10.07 20.81
C SER A 43 -0.82 10.06 19.30
N GLN A 44 -0.28 11.18 18.81
CA GLN A 44 0.10 11.32 17.39
C GLN A 44 1.18 10.31 16.96
N GLN A 45 2.07 9.93 17.87
CA GLN A 45 3.07 8.90 17.62
C GLN A 45 2.42 7.52 17.46
N ALA A 46 1.45 7.17 18.31
CA ALA A 46 0.71 5.92 18.18
C ALA A 46 -0.08 5.87 16.87
N LEU A 47 -0.75 6.97 16.50
CA LEU A 47 -1.46 7.08 15.21
C LEU A 47 -0.52 6.86 14.03
N ALA A 48 0.68 7.43 14.05
CA ALA A 48 1.65 7.26 12.97
C ALA A 48 2.04 5.78 12.80
N VAL A 49 2.38 5.10 13.89
CA VAL A 49 2.76 3.68 13.88
C VAL A 49 1.59 2.79 13.45
N LEU A 50 0.38 3.03 13.99
CA LEU A 50 -0.82 2.28 13.61
C LEU A 50 -1.17 2.47 12.14
N THR A 51 -1.03 3.70 11.62
CA THR A 51 -1.26 3.99 10.21
C THR A 51 -0.29 3.21 9.33
N GLU A 52 0.98 3.13 9.71
CA GLU A 52 1.99 2.39 8.96
C GLU A 52 1.72 0.87 8.98
N ASP A 53 1.41 0.30 10.15
CA ASP A 53 1.08 -1.12 10.28
C ASP A 53 -0.17 -1.49 9.47
N LEU A 54 -1.23 -0.68 9.55
CA LEU A 54 -2.44 -0.89 8.75
C LEU A 54 -2.15 -0.84 7.25
N ASN A 55 -1.34 0.13 6.79
CA ASN A 55 -0.95 0.21 5.39
C ASN A 55 -0.14 -1.01 4.94
N TYR A 56 0.74 -1.53 5.80
CA TYR A 56 1.49 -2.76 5.54
C TYR A 56 0.53 -3.94 5.35
N ARG A 57 -0.35 -4.19 6.34
CA ARG A 57 -1.30 -5.30 6.34
C ARG A 57 -2.25 -5.26 5.14
N LEU A 58 -2.76 -4.07 4.79
CA LEU A 58 -3.63 -3.89 3.63
C LEU A 58 -2.93 -4.26 2.32
N ARG A 59 -1.66 -3.91 2.17
CA ARG A 59 -0.88 -4.24 0.96
C ARG A 59 -0.52 -5.71 0.90
N GLU A 60 -0.13 -6.29 2.01
CA GLU A 60 0.13 -7.72 2.12
C GLU A 60 -1.12 -8.52 1.77
N LEU A 61 -2.29 -8.16 2.32
CA LEU A 61 -3.56 -8.79 1.99
C LEU A 61 -3.91 -8.65 0.50
N ALA A 62 -3.75 -7.45 -0.07
CA ALA A 62 -4.00 -7.20 -1.48
C ALA A 62 -3.07 -8.02 -2.40
N GLN A 63 -1.80 -8.14 -2.03
CA GLN A 63 -0.81 -8.95 -2.74
C GLN A 63 -1.20 -10.44 -2.70
N ASN A 64 -1.49 -10.98 -1.51
CA ASN A 64 -1.87 -12.38 -1.32
C ASN A 64 -3.17 -12.71 -2.08
N SER A 65 -4.17 -11.84 -2.00
CA SER A 65 -5.42 -11.97 -2.77
C SER A 65 -5.14 -11.99 -4.28
N GLY A 66 -4.23 -11.13 -4.75
CA GLY A 66 -3.78 -11.10 -6.14
C GLY A 66 -3.07 -12.39 -6.59
N GLN A 67 -2.35 -13.06 -5.69
CA GLN A 67 -1.76 -14.37 -5.96
C GLN A 67 -2.84 -15.44 -6.15
N PHE A 68 -3.83 -15.54 -5.24
CA PHE A 68 -4.94 -16.49 -5.38
C PHE A 68 -5.75 -16.29 -6.67
N MET A 69 -5.99 -15.04 -7.06
CA MET A 69 -6.64 -14.71 -8.33
C MET A 69 -5.84 -15.22 -9.53
N ARG A 70 -4.52 -14.98 -9.55
CA ARG A 70 -3.62 -15.41 -10.64
C ARG A 70 -3.48 -16.93 -10.70
N HIS A 71 -3.36 -17.60 -9.56
CA HIS A 71 -3.33 -19.06 -9.48
C HIS A 71 -4.64 -19.69 -9.95
N SER A 72 -5.75 -18.99 -9.79
CA SER A 72 -7.06 -19.38 -10.34
C SER A 72 -7.22 -19.07 -11.84
N LYS A 73 -6.18 -18.57 -12.52
CA LYS A 73 -6.20 -18.12 -13.93
C LYS A 73 -7.25 -17.04 -14.21
N ARG A 74 -7.64 -16.27 -13.20
CA ARG A 74 -8.62 -15.17 -13.33
C ARG A 74 -7.92 -13.81 -13.41
N ARG A 75 -8.62 -12.85 -14.00
CA ARG A 75 -8.20 -11.43 -14.05
C ARG A 75 -9.05 -10.51 -13.18
N LYS A 76 -10.20 -11.02 -12.69
CA LYS A 76 -11.09 -10.32 -11.78
C LYS A 76 -10.86 -10.87 -10.37
N LEU A 77 -10.58 -9.98 -9.43
CA LEU A 77 -10.49 -10.28 -8.01
C LEU A 77 -11.90 -10.55 -7.48
N THR A 78 -12.10 -11.66 -6.78
CA THR A 78 -13.40 -12.01 -6.17
C THR A 78 -13.29 -12.05 -4.65
N CYS A 79 -14.43 -12.01 -3.96
CA CYS A 79 -14.48 -12.11 -2.49
C CYS A 79 -13.81 -13.40 -1.99
N GLU A 80 -13.88 -14.49 -2.75
CA GLU A 80 -13.20 -15.74 -2.40
C GLU A 80 -11.67 -15.61 -2.35
N ASP A 81 -11.06 -14.77 -3.19
CA ASP A 81 -9.61 -14.56 -3.18
C ASP A 81 -9.18 -13.87 -1.90
N VAL A 82 -9.95 -12.85 -1.48
CA VAL A 82 -9.71 -12.11 -0.25
C VAL A 82 -9.97 -13.00 0.97
N GLN A 83 -11.02 -13.81 0.94
CA GLN A 83 -11.31 -14.77 2.01
C GLN A 83 -10.21 -15.84 2.15
N ARG A 84 -9.67 -16.36 1.03
CA ARG A 84 -8.51 -17.26 1.06
C ARG A 84 -7.27 -16.56 1.62
N ALA A 85 -7.04 -15.30 1.26
CA ALA A 85 -5.93 -14.52 1.78
C ALA A 85 -6.05 -14.25 3.29
N MET A 86 -7.25 -13.96 3.80
CA MET A 86 -7.48 -13.79 5.24
C MET A 86 -7.17 -15.08 6.02
N ARG A 87 -7.60 -16.24 5.51
CA ARG A 87 -7.28 -17.54 6.13
C ARG A 87 -5.79 -17.86 6.13
N TRP A 88 -5.06 -17.38 5.13
CA TRP A 88 -3.60 -17.54 5.06
C TRP A 88 -2.86 -16.63 6.05
N SER A 89 -3.44 -15.48 6.39
CA SER A 89 -2.90 -14.52 7.35
C SER A 89 -3.35 -14.77 8.79
N ASP A 90 -3.88 -15.96 9.11
CA ASP A 90 -4.44 -16.33 10.42
C ASP A 90 -5.54 -15.35 10.94
N THR A 91 -6.21 -14.65 10.02
CA THR A 91 -7.31 -13.74 10.36
C THR A 91 -8.65 -14.47 10.25
N GLU A 92 -9.58 -14.14 11.15
CA GLU A 92 -10.93 -14.68 11.13
C GLU A 92 -11.63 -14.38 9.78
N PRO A 93 -12.31 -15.37 9.18
CA PRO A 93 -13.04 -15.15 7.95
C PRO A 93 -14.24 -14.23 8.19
N VAL A 94 -14.42 -13.26 7.29
CA VAL A 94 -15.61 -12.40 7.30
C VAL A 94 -16.77 -13.15 6.64
N TYR A 95 -17.88 -13.27 7.36
CA TYR A 95 -19.13 -13.82 6.87
C TYR A 95 -20.09 -12.67 6.53
N GLY A 96 -20.80 -12.79 5.41
CA GLY A 96 -21.78 -11.82 4.93
C GLY A 96 -22.84 -12.51 4.09
#